data_AF-A0A6B2TCF5-F1
#
_entry.id   AF-A0A6B2TCF5-F1
#
_cell.length_a   1.000
_cell.length_b   1.000
_cell.length_c   1.000
_cell.angle_alpha   90.00
_cell.angle_beta   90.00
_cell.angle_gamma   90.00
#
_symmetry.space_group_name_H-M   'P 1'
#
loop_
_entity.id
_entity.type
_entity.pdbx_description
1 polymer ?
#
loop_
_entity_poly.entity_id
_entity_poly.type
_entity_poly.pdbx_seq_one_letter_code
_entity_poly.pdbx_strand_id
1 'polypeptide(L)'
;MTVLPDDGLPLAAEFPDATHEQWQRLVEGVLRKSGKDVSGTAAEEALSTALEDGLTTRPLYTARDVAPDAGLPGFAPFVRGSVPEGNTPGGWDVRQRYASADPARTNDAVLTDLENGVTSLWLTVGPAGLPVSGLERALGGVYLDLVPLALDAGDQAGPAARELLRLYEAAGVA
;
A
#
# COMPACT_ATOMS: atom_id res chain seq x y z
N MET A 1 30.63 -1.19 -33.90
CA MET A 1 30.78 0.20 -33.42
C MET A 1 29.82 0.35 -32.25
N THR A 2 30.29 0.05 -31.04
CA THR A 2 29.50 0.18 -29.80
C THR A 2 29.63 1.62 -29.34
N VAL A 3 28.53 2.36 -29.34
CA VAL A 3 28.45 3.73 -28.85
C VAL A 3 28.84 3.72 -27.37
N LEU A 4 29.82 4.55 -26.98
CA LEU A 4 30.22 4.71 -25.59
C LEU A 4 29.15 5.55 -24.86
N PRO A 5 28.86 5.28 -23.57
CA PRO A 5 27.78 5.91 -22.82
C PRO A 5 27.92 7.44 -22.63
N ASP A 6 29.06 8.03 -22.97
CA ASP A 6 29.33 9.47 -22.85
C ASP A 6 28.73 10.31 -24.01
N ASP A 7 28.38 9.67 -25.14
CA ASP A 7 27.61 10.30 -26.21
C ASP A 7 26.13 10.02 -25.97
N GLY A 8 25.51 10.80 -25.08
CA GLY A 8 24.13 10.59 -24.63
C GLY A 8 23.16 10.31 -25.77
N LEU A 9 22.32 9.28 -25.62
CA LEU A 9 21.34 8.84 -26.61
C LEU A 9 20.29 9.96 -26.85
N PRO A 10 20.29 10.65 -28.00
CA PRO A 10 19.29 11.67 -28.28
C PRO A 10 17.95 10.96 -28.56
N LEU A 11 17.00 11.08 -27.63
CA LEU A 11 15.66 10.51 -27.76
C LEU A 11 14.71 11.52 -28.40
N ALA A 12 13.91 12.22 -27.60
CA ALA A 12 12.97 13.24 -28.08
C ALA A 12 13.67 14.46 -28.74
N ALA A 13 14.95 14.68 -28.45
CA ALA A 13 15.72 15.82 -28.94
C ALA A 13 15.97 15.81 -30.46
N GLU A 14 15.71 14.68 -31.15
CA GLU A 14 15.78 14.60 -32.61
C GLU A 14 14.54 15.21 -33.31
N PHE A 15 13.51 15.57 -32.55
CA PHE A 15 12.26 16.16 -33.05
C PHE A 15 12.12 17.61 -32.58
N PRO A 16 11.31 18.43 -33.28
CA PRO A 16 10.93 19.74 -32.77
C PRO A 16 10.25 19.62 -31.40
N ASP A 17 10.50 20.59 -30.51
CA ASP A 17 9.87 20.64 -29.20
C ASP A 17 8.34 20.62 -29.32
N ALA A 18 7.73 19.64 -28.67
CA ALA A 18 6.28 19.52 -28.59
C ALA A 18 5.72 20.53 -27.58
N THR A 19 4.63 21.21 -27.95
CA THR A 19 3.94 22.14 -27.06
C THR A 19 2.61 21.56 -26.56
N HIS A 20 2.18 22.01 -25.37
CA HIS A 20 0.88 21.63 -24.80
C HIS A 20 -0.28 22.00 -25.74
N GLU A 21 -0.16 23.12 -26.44
CA GLU A 21 -1.15 23.64 -27.39
C GLU A 21 -1.19 22.81 -28.67
N GLN A 22 -0.09 22.19 -29.08
CA GLN A 22 -0.09 21.19 -30.16
C GLN A 22 -0.87 19.94 -29.73
N TRP A 23 -0.64 19.46 -28.51
CA TRP A 23 -1.39 18.32 -27.96
C TRP A 23 -2.88 18.63 -27.80
N GLN A 24 -3.26 19.80 -27.26
CA GLN A 24 -4.65 20.23 -27.14
C GLN A 24 -5.37 20.21 -28.49
N ARG A 25 -4.75 20.72 -29.57
CA ARG A 25 -5.34 20.69 -30.92
C ARG A 25 -5.59 19.27 -31.43
N LEU A 26 -4.76 18.30 -31.05
CA LEU A 26 -5.00 16.89 -31.36
C LEU A 26 -6.20 16.34 -30.58
N VAL A 27 -6.30 16.67 -29.29
CA VAL A 27 -7.45 16.31 -28.43
C VAL A 27 -8.75 16.87 -28.99
N GLU A 28 -8.78 18.15 -29.34
CA GLU A 28 -9.92 18.80 -29.99
C GLU A 28 -10.34 18.07 -31.28
N GLY A 29 -9.36 17.68 -32.10
CA GLY A 29 -9.59 16.92 -33.32
C GLY A 29 -10.28 15.57 -33.07
N VAL A 30 -9.93 14.88 -31.98
CA VAL A 30 -10.56 13.61 -31.59
C VAL A 30 -11.95 13.84 -31.01
N LEU A 31 -12.10 14.82 -30.11
CA LEU A 31 -13.38 15.15 -29.49
C LEU A 31 -14.44 15.57 -30.52
N ARG A 32 -14.04 16.34 -31.53
CA ARG A 32 -14.91 16.73 -32.65
C ARG A 32 -15.45 15.52 -33.41
N LYS A 33 -14.62 14.49 -33.63
CA LYS A 33 -15.06 13.24 -34.26
C LYS A 33 -16.06 12.47 -33.38
N SER A 34 -16.00 12.64 -32.07
CA SER A 34 -16.97 12.09 -31.12
C SER A 34 -18.22 12.97 -30.93
N GLY A 35 -18.36 14.05 -31.70
CA GLY A 35 -19.51 14.96 -31.64
C GLY A 35 -19.43 16.03 -30.55
N LYS A 36 -18.27 16.21 -29.89
CA LYS A 36 -18.05 17.27 -28.90
C LYS A 36 -17.24 18.41 -29.53
N ASP A 37 -17.82 19.60 -29.58
CA ASP A 37 -17.14 20.81 -30.10
C ASP A 37 -16.69 21.70 -28.93
N VAL A 38 -15.52 21.37 -28.39
CA VAL A 38 -14.87 22.06 -27.26
C VAL A 38 -13.40 22.32 -27.61
N SER A 39 -12.81 23.38 -27.04
CA SER A 39 -11.45 23.82 -27.36
C SER A 39 -10.63 24.20 -26.12
N GLY A 40 -9.32 24.22 -26.27
CA GLY A 40 -8.36 24.58 -25.23
C GLY A 40 -8.55 23.75 -23.95
N THR A 41 -8.61 24.42 -22.80
CA THR A 41 -8.78 23.77 -21.50
C THR A 41 -10.11 23.02 -21.39
N ALA A 42 -11.18 23.47 -22.04
CA ALA A 42 -12.46 22.77 -22.03
C ALA A 42 -12.40 21.42 -22.76
N ALA A 43 -11.49 21.27 -23.74
CA ALA A 43 -11.23 19.99 -24.39
C ALA A 43 -10.52 19.00 -23.43
N GLU A 44 -9.60 19.48 -22.60
CA GLU A 44 -8.98 18.67 -21.55
C GLU A 44 -9.99 18.28 -20.48
N GLU A 45 -10.79 19.23 -19.99
CA GLU A 45 -11.81 18.96 -18.98
C GLU A 45 -12.89 18.00 -19.44
N ALA A 46 -13.20 18.00 -20.75
CA ALA A 46 -14.12 17.01 -21.33
C ALA A 46 -13.60 15.56 -21.30
N LEU A 47 -12.29 15.37 -21.03
CA LEU A 47 -11.63 14.09 -20.81
C LEU A 47 -11.29 13.81 -19.34
N SER A 48 -11.48 14.79 -18.45
CA SER A 48 -11.27 14.61 -17.02
C SER A 48 -12.26 13.60 -16.43
N THR A 49 -11.82 12.83 -15.43
CA THR A 49 -12.67 11.89 -14.71
C THR A 49 -12.96 12.42 -13.32
N ALA A 50 -14.25 12.67 -13.02
CA ALA A 50 -14.69 12.96 -11.68
C ALA A 50 -14.59 11.68 -10.82
N LEU A 51 -13.94 11.80 -9.67
CA LEU A 51 -13.85 10.76 -8.66
C LEU A 51 -14.77 11.10 -7.49
N GLU A 52 -14.87 10.17 -6.54
CA GLU A 52 -15.52 10.42 -5.26
C GLU A 52 -14.88 11.61 -4.52
N ASP A 53 -15.60 12.14 -3.54
CA ASP A 53 -15.13 13.23 -2.67
C ASP A 53 -14.75 14.54 -3.39
N GLY A 54 -15.29 14.77 -4.59
CA GLY A 54 -15.09 16.00 -5.35
C GLY A 54 -13.70 16.10 -6.01
N LEU A 55 -12.96 14.99 -6.07
CA LEU A 55 -11.69 14.91 -6.77
C LEU A 55 -11.90 14.79 -8.28
N THR A 56 -10.95 15.30 -9.06
CA THR A 56 -10.97 15.18 -10.52
C THR A 56 -9.58 14.79 -11.01
N THR A 57 -9.49 13.70 -11.77
CA THR A 57 -8.24 13.33 -12.43
C THR A 57 -8.22 13.91 -13.84
N ARG A 58 -7.19 14.70 -14.12
CA ARG A 58 -6.94 15.23 -15.46
C ARG A 58 -6.39 14.15 -16.39
N PRO A 59 -6.62 14.26 -17.70
CA PRO A 59 -6.14 13.29 -18.68
C PRO A 59 -4.62 13.32 -18.89
N LEU A 60 -3.95 14.41 -18.49
CA LEU A 60 -2.51 14.59 -18.61
C LEU A 60 -1.97 15.41 -17.42
N TYR A 61 -0.89 14.91 -16.83
CA TYR A 61 -0.07 15.65 -15.86
C TYR A 61 1.33 15.84 -16.46
N THR A 62 1.90 17.01 -16.24
CA THR A 62 3.15 17.51 -16.84
C THR A 62 4.01 18.20 -15.79
N ALA A 63 5.19 18.67 -16.17
CA ALA A 63 6.03 19.50 -15.30
C ALA A 63 5.38 20.85 -14.88
N ARG A 64 4.29 21.27 -15.56
CA ARG A 64 3.50 22.45 -15.14
C ARG A 64 2.69 22.17 -13.87
N ASP A 65 2.51 20.89 -13.52
CA ASP A 65 1.72 20.43 -12.40
C ASP A 65 2.63 20.23 -11.19
N VAL A 66 2.86 21.32 -10.48
CA VAL A 66 3.79 21.36 -9.35
C VAL A 66 3.13 20.86 -8.07
N ALA A 67 3.88 20.07 -7.31
CA ALA A 67 3.55 19.70 -5.93
C ALA A 67 4.60 20.29 -4.98
N PRO A 68 4.27 20.51 -3.70
CA PRO A 68 5.26 20.84 -2.68
C PRO A 68 6.38 19.80 -2.61
N ASP A 69 7.56 20.21 -2.13
CA ASP A 69 8.66 19.27 -1.89
C ASP A 69 8.22 18.17 -0.91
N ALA A 70 8.32 16.92 -1.37
CA ALA A 70 7.95 15.75 -0.61
C ALA A 70 9.02 15.33 0.43
N GLY A 71 10.20 15.95 0.39
CA GLY A 71 11.31 15.67 1.29
C GLY A 71 11.92 14.29 1.07
N LEU A 72 12.50 13.74 2.14
CA LEU A 72 13.12 12.41 2.17
C LEU A 72 12.25 11.43 2.98
N PRO A 73 12.23 10.13 2.62
CA PRO A 73 11.58 9.11 3.45
C PRO A 73 12.19 9.12 4.87
N GLY A 74 11.36 8.89 5.88
CA GLY A 74 11.78 8.92 7.29
C GLY A 74 11.88 10.31 7.92
N PHE A 75 11.59 11.38 7.18
CA PHE A 75 11.61 12.75 7.67
C PHE A 75 10.31 13.49 7.37
N ALA A 76 9.95 14.45 8.21
CA ALA A 76 8.80 15.31 7.96
C ALA A 76 8.92 15.99 6.58
N PRO A 77 7.84 16.08 5.77
CA PRO A 77 6.44 15.80 6.12
C PRO A 77 5.99 14.33 5.96
N PHE A 78 6.92 13.38 5.80
CA PHE A 78 6.67 11.93 5.66
C PHE A 78 5.85 11.53 4.42
N VAL A 79 5.73 12.41 3.42
CA VAL A 79 5.02 12.13 2.16
C VAL A 79 5.62 10.91 1.44
N ARG A 80 6.94 10.69 1.58
CA ARG A 80 7.67 9.57 0.98
C ARG A 80 7.80 8.34 1.89
N GLY A 81 7.12 8.32 3.04
CA GLY A 81 7.14 7.22 4.00
C GLY A 81 7.80 7.58 5.34
N SER A 82 7.49 6.79 6.38
CA SER A 82 7.93 7.00 7.76
C SER A 82 9.27 6.35 8.11
N VAL A 83 9.81 5.47 7.25
CA VAL A 83 11.05 4.73 7.47
C VAL A 83 12.08 5.17 6.43
N PRO A 84 13.30 5.59 6.81
CA PRO A 84 14.32 6.08 5.88
C PRO A 84 14.66 5.11 4.74
N GLU A 85 14.84 3.84 5.05
CA GLU A 85 15.14 2.78 4.08
C GLU A 85 13.88 2.25 3.36
N GLY A 86 12.69 2.70 3.80
CA GLY A 86 11.41 2.19 3.34
C GLY A 86 11.34 0.66 3.37
N ASN A 87 10.72 0.10 2.34
CA ASN A 87 10.56 -1.35 2.16
C ASN A 87 11.67 -1.96 1.29
N THR A 88 12.72 -1.22 0.95
CA THR A 88 13.77 -1.70 0.03
C THR A 88 14.54 -2.93 0.58
N PRO A 89 14.94 -2.98 1.86
CA PRO A 89 15.71 -4.12 2.38
C PRO A 89 14.89 -5.38 2.63
N GLY A 90 13.66 -5.24 3.12
CA GLY A 90 12.86 -6.37 3.65
C GLY A 90 11.48 -6.54 3.03
N GLY A 91 11.11 -5.71 2.04
CA GLY A 91 9.74 -5.66 1.54
C GLY A 91 8.77 -5.06 2.56
N TRP A 92 7.47 -5.31 2.35
CA TRP A 92 6.43 -4.97 3.32
C TRP A 92 6.11 -6.18 4.22
N ASP A 93 5.61 -5.92 5.42
CA ASP A 93 5.11 -6.95 6.33
C ASP A 93 3.90 -7.68 5.71
N VAL A 94 4.00 -9.00 5.57
CA VAL A 94 2.90 -9.88 5.18
C VAL A 94 2.18 -10.30 6.47
N ARG A 95 1.24 -9.44 6.90
CA ARG A 95 0.40 -9.69 8.07
C ARG A 95 -0.89 -10.43 7.71
N GLN A 96 -0.94 -11.74 7.94
CA GLN A 96 -2.11 -12.54 7.59
C GLN A 96 -3.19 -12.45 8.66
N ARG A 97 -4.45 -12.30 8.23
CA ARG A 97 -5.62 -12.22 9.12
C ARG A 97 -6.28 -13.59 9.33
N TYR A 98 -6.51 -13.94 10.60
CA TYR A 98 -7.20 -15.15 11.03
C TYR A 98 -8.46 -14.79 11.82
N ALA A 99 -9.62 -15.24 11.33
CA ALA A 99 -10.93 -14.93 11.90
C ALA A 99 -11.79 -16.18 12.19
N SER A 100 -11.16 -17.36 12.27
CA SER A 100 -11.88 -18.57 12.68
C SER A 100 -12.11 -18.56 14.20
N ALA A 101 -13.28 -19.03 14.63
CA ALA A 101 -13.56 -19.26 16.05
C ALA A 101 -12.96 -20.56 16.59
N ASP A 102 -12.40 -21.41 15.73
CA ASP A 102 -11.78 -22.68 16.09
C ASP A 102 -10.27 -22.49 16.34
N PRO A 103 -9.79 -22.63 17.60
CA PRO A 103 -8.39 -22.45 17.93
C PRO A 103 -7.45 -23.46 17.26
N ALA A 104 -7.87 -24.72 17.12
CA ALA A 104 -7.02 -25.75 16.52
C ALA A 104 -6.83 -25.50 15.03
N ARG A 105 -7.94 -25.21 14.32
CA ARG A 105 -7.86 -24.82 12.91
C ARG A 105 -7.06 -23.56 12.67
N THR A 106 -7.16 -22.58 13.57
CA THR A 106 -6.38 -21.35 13.46
C THR A 106 -4.90 -21.65 13.65
N ASN A 107 -4.53 -22.51 14.59
CA ASN A 107 -3.15 -22.91 14.79
C ASN A 107 -2.54 -23.58 13.56
N ASP A 108 -3.24 -24.56 12.97
CA ASP A 108 -2.77 -25.26 11.78
C ASP A 108 -2.52 -24.27 10.62
N ALA A 109 -3.44 -23.31 10.43
CA ALA A 109 -3.30 -22.27 9.41
C ALA A 109 -2.15 -21.31 9.70
N VAL A 110 -2.02 -20.84 10.94
CA VAL A 110 -0.94 -19.94 11.38
C VAL A 110 0.42 -20.56 11.13
N LEU A 111 0.64 -21.80 11.56
CA LEU A 111 1.94 -22.47 11.38
C LEU A 111 2.24 -22.71 9.90
N THR A 112 1.25 -23.18 9.13
CA THR A 112 1.40 -23.37 7.68
C THR A 112 1.82 -22.07 7.00
N ASP A 113 1.14 -20.97 7.30
CA ASP A 113 1.39 -19.69 6.65
C ASP A 113 2.74 -19.09 7.04
N LEU A 114 3.14 -19.20 8.32
CA LEU A 114 4.47 -18.77 8.79
C LEU A 114 5.60 -19.55 8.08
N GLU A 115 5.41 -20.83 7.80
CA GLU A 115 6.35 -21.65 7.02
C GLU A 115 6.33 -21.30 5.52
N ASN A 116 5.34 -20.54 5.04
CA ASN A 116 5.15 -20.20 3.64
C ASN A 116 5.21 -18.68 3.36
N GLY A 117 5.85 -17.91 4.25
CA GLY A 117 6.24 -16.52 3.98
C GLY A 117 5.37 -15.44 4.64
N VAL A 118 4.39 -15.81 5.47
CA VAL A 118 3.76 -14.84 6.38
C VAL A 118 4.77 -14.40 7.43
N THR A 119 4.85 -13.09 7.67
CA THR A 119 5.86 -12.50 8.57
C THR A 119 5.26 -12.01 9.88
N SER A 120 3.94 -11.85 9.97
CA SER A 120 3.25 -11.48 11.20
C SER A 120 1.79 -11.92 11.19
N LEU A 121 1.17 -11.93 12.38
CA LEU A 121 -0.18 -12.46 12.57
C LEU A 121 -1.16 -11.35 12.97
N TRP A 122 -2.35 -11.36 12.37
CA TRP A 122 -3.50 -10.57 12.80
C TRP A 122 -4.61 -11.53 13.24
N LEU A 123 -4.86 -11.62 14.55
CA LEU A 123 -5.92 -12.45 15.09
C LEU A 123 -7.16 -11.61 15.37
N THR A 124 -8.30 -11.96 14.75
CA THR A 124 -9.60 -11.46 15.17
C THR A 124 -10.06 -12.27 16.40
N VAL A 125 -10.28 -11.58 17.51
CA VAL A 125 -10.60 -12.16 18.82
C VAL A 125 -11.96 -11.64 19.29
N GLY A 126 -12.71 -12.49 20.00
CA GLY A 126 -14.05 -12.18 20.48
C GLY A 126 -15.15 -12.76 19.59
N PRO A 127 -16.37 -12.19 19.60
CA PRO A 127 -17.56 -12.81 18.99
C PRO A 127 -17.44 -13.14 17.49
N ALA A 128 -16.59 -12.42 16.77
CA ALA A 128 -16.38 -12.58 15.33
C ALA A 128 -15.16 -13.46 14.97
N GLY A 129 -14.50 -14.07 15.96
CA GLY A 129 -13.29 -14.86 15.73
C GLY A 129 -12.93 -15.73 16.93
N LEU A 130 -11.64 -15.81 17.25
CA LEU A 130 -11.14 -16.66 18.32
C LEU A 130 -11.70 -16.22 19.68
N PRO A 131 -12.19 -17.14 20.54
CA PRO A 131 -12.42 -16.79 21.94
C PRO A 131 -11.09 -16.44 22.60
N VAL A 132 -11.09 -15.54 23.59
CA VAL A 132 -9.88 -15.16 24.33
C VAL A 132 -9.20 -16.40 24.95
N SER A 133 -9.99 -17.32 25.50
CA SER A 133 -9.51 -18.59 26.04
C SER A 133 -8.90 -19.54 25.00
N GLY A 134 -9.11 -19.27 23.71
CA GLY A 134 -8.54 -20.03 22.60
C GLY A 134 -7.17 -19.54 22.14
N LEU A 135 -6.70 -18.38 22.60
CA LEU A 135 -5.44 -17.78 22.15
C LEU A 135 -4.23 -18.70 22.36
N GLU A 136 -4.11 -19.31 23.54
CA GLU A 136 -3.02 -20.26 23.83
C GLU A 136 -2.99 -21.41 22.83
N ARG A 137 -4.16 -21.98 22.51
CA ARG A 137 -4.25 -23.09 21.56
C ARG A 137 -3.96 -22.64 20.14
N ALA A 138 -4.44 -21.46 19.74
CA ALA A 138 -4.21 -20.89 18.41
C ALA A 138 -2.73 -20.56 18.15
N LEU A 139 -1.98 -20.20 19.19
CA LEU A 139 -0.57 -19.82 19.12
C LEU A 139 0.41 -20.93 19.50
N GLY A 140 -0.08 -22.16 19.70
CA GLY A 140 0.76 -23.31 20.03
C GLY A 140 1.87 -23.52 18.99
N GLY A 141 3.13 -23.54 19.42
CA GLY A 141 4.28 -23.72 18.51
C GLY A 141 4.72 -22.49 17.74
N VAL A 142 4.07 -21.34 17.91
CA VAL A 142 4.53 -20.05 17.36
C VAL A 142 5.66 -19.50 18.24
N TYR A 143 6.77 -19.09 17.62
CA TYR A 143 7.87 -18.40 18.30
C TYR A 143 7.51 -16.93 18.55
N LEU A 144 7.03 -16.65 19.76
CA LEU A 144 6.46 -15.37 20.17
C LEU A 144 7.48 -14.21 20.26
N ASP A 145 8.78 -14.52 20.34
CA ASP A 145 9.89 -13.58 20.24
C ASP A 145 10.23 -13.16 18.81
N LEU A 146 9.81 -13.96 17.82
CA LEU A 146 10.12 -13.74 16.41
C LEU A 146 8.94 -13.17 15.62
N VAL A 147 7.71 -13.57 15.97
CA VAL A 147 6.52 -13.28 15.16
C VAL A 147 5.73 -12.11 15.77
N PRO A 148 5.66 -10.93 15.11
CA PRO A 148 4.80 -9.85 15.57
C PRO A 148 3.31 -10.24 15.52
N LEU A 149 2.55 -9.84 16.54
CA LEU A 149 1.12 -10.11 16.65
C LEU A 149 0.30 -8.83 16.77
N ALA A 150 -0.81 -8.77 16.05
CA ALA A 150 -1.87 -7.80 16.21
C ALA A 150 -3.17 -8.51 16.64
N LEU A 151 -3.82 -7.98 17.67
CA LEU A 151 -5.13 -8.45 18.12
C LEU A 151 -6.21 -7.44 17.70
N ASP A 152 -7.17 -7.91 16.93
CA ASP A 152 -8.42 -7.19 16.62
C ASP A 152 -9.53 -7.78 17.49
N ALA A 153 -9.70 -7.20 18.67
CA ALA A 153 -10.45 -7.79 19.77
C ALA A 153 -11.69 -6.97 20.19
N GLY A 154 -11.96 -5.82 19.57
CA GLY A 154 -13.10 -4.96 19.92
C GLY A 154 -13.23 -4.68 21.43
N ASP A 155 -14.40 -5.01 22.00
CA ASP A 155 -14.70 -4.87 23.42
C ASP A 155 -13.87 -5.82 24.33
N GLN A 156 -13.34 -6.91 23.77
CA GLN A 156 -12.46 -7.87 24.44
C GLN A 156 -10.98 -7.48 24.39
N ALA A 157 -10.62 -6.26 23.96
CA ALA A 157 -9.22 -5.81 23.88
C ALA A 157 -8.46 -5.98 25.21
N GLY A 158 -9.05 -5.61 26.35
CA GLY A 158 -8.42 -5.74 27.66
C GLY A 158 -8.16 -7.21 28.07
N PRO A 159 -9.17 -8.09 28.06
CA PRO A 159 -8.97 -9.53 28.26
C PRO A 159 -7.97 -10.17 27.29
N ALA A 160 -8.07 -9.88 25.98
CA ALA A 160 -7.20 -10.46 24.96
C ALA A 160 -5.73 -10.04 25.12
N ALA A 161 -5.48 -8.75 25.42
CA ALA A 161 -4.14 -8.25 25.67
C ALA A 161 -3.51 -8.90 26.93
N ARG A 162 -4.30 -9.06 28.01
CA ARG A 162 -3.82 -9.73 29.23
C ARG A 162 -3.47 -11.19 28.97
N GLU A 163 -4.26 -11.89 28.18
CA GLU A 163 -3.97 -13.27 27.82
C GLU A 163 -2.70 -13.38 26.96
N LEU A 164 -2.52 -12.51 25.96
CA LEU A 164 -1.30 -12.49 25.15
C LEU A 164 -0.05 -12.19 26.00
N LEU A 165 -0.12 -11.22 26.91
CA LEU A 165 0.99 -10.90 27.81
C LEU A 165 1.32 -12.08 28.73
N ARG A 166 0.30 -12.78 29.26
CA ARG A 166 0.51 -14.01 30.03
C ARG A 166 1.22 -15.09 29.20
N LEU A 167 0.89 -15.22 27.91
CA LEU A 167 1.57 -16.15 27.01
C LEU A 167 3.04 -15.76 26.78
N TYR A 168 3.33 -14.47 26.62
CA TYR A 168 4.71 -13.97 26.53
C TYR A 168 5.50 -14.25 27.81
N GLU A 169 4.92 -14.02 28.98
CA GLU A 169 5.54 -14.37 30.28
C GLU A 169 5.82 -15.87 30.37
N ALA A 170 4.86 -16.72 30.01
CA ALA A 170 5.01 -18.17 30.03
C ALA A 170 6.06 -18.69 29.03
N ALA A 171 6.26 -17.99 27.91
CA ALA A 171 7.30 -18.29 26.93
C ALA A 171 8.67 -17.70 27.29
N GLY A 172 8.76 -16.86 28.33
CA GLY A 172 10.01 -16.22 28.76
C GLY A 172 10.49 -15.10 27.82
N VAL A 173 9.57 -14.43 27.12
CA VAL A 173 9.86 -13.37 26.14
C VAL A 173 9.36 -11.99 26.57
N ALA A 174 8.77 -11.88 27.77
CA ALA A 174 8.32 -10.65 28.40
C ALA A 174 9.35 -10.08 29.38
#